data_AF-A0A9E2HYW5-F1
#
_entry.id   AF-A0A9E2HYW5-F1
#
_cell.length_a   1.000
_cell.length_b   1.000
_cell.length_c   1.000
_cell.angle_alpha   90.00
_cell.angle_beta   90.00
_cell.angle_gamma   90.00
#
_symmetry.space_group_name_H-M   'P 1'
#
loop_
_entity.id
_entity.type
_entity.pdbx_description
1 polymer ?
#
loop_
_entity_poly.entity_id
_entity_poly.type
_entity_poly.pdbx_seq_one_letter_code
_entity_poly.pdbx_strand_id
1 'polypeptide(L)'
;MIKKTLLSILLVFLVLLSFSESLDLESSKQLDAAFERSLTTFALARGLNGLISVIQGTEVSLAPAGVGLNFAPGEIVDPINDMVERFSWVMLASSVSLGVQQVMLHLGETVLFKTVFALTALFFLLLYWIERFRKAILYEWSLKA
;
A
#
# COMPACT_ATOMS: atom_id res chain seq x y z
N MET A 1 37.35 8.45 6.07
CA MET A 1 36.62 9.16 7.16
C MET A 1 35.34 9.83 6.66
N ILE A 2 35.36 10.55 5.53
CA ILE A 2 34.18 11.23 4.94
C ILE A 2 32.95 10.33 4.74
N LYS A 3 33.14 9.10 4.22
CA LYS A 3 32.03 8.15 4.06
C LYS A 3 31.39 7.73 5.40
N LYS A 4 32.19 7.66 6.47
CA LYS A 4 31.72 7.29 7.82
C LYS A 4 30.85 8.39 8.42
N THR A 5 31.32 9.63 8.35
CA THR A 5 30.60 10.80 8.85
C THR A 5 29.31 11.04 8.08
N LEU A 6 29.33 10.89 6.75
CA LEU A 6 28.14 11.04 5.91
C LEU A 6 27.03 10.05 6.33
N LEU A 7 27.39 8.78 6.51
CA LEU A 7 26.45 7.74 6.93
C LEU A 7 25.87 8.03 8.32
N SER A 8 26.70 8.50 9.25
CA SER A 8 26.22 8.86 10.59
C SER A 8 25.28 10.07 10.58
N ILE A 9 25.58 11.10 9.78
CA ILE A 9 24.69 12.26 9.61
C ILE A 9 23.36 11.82 9.01
N LEU A 10 23.38 10.99 7.97
CA LEU A 10 22.17 10.45 7.36
C LEU A 10 21.34 9.65 8.37
N LEU A 11 21.97 8.78 9.17
CA LEU A 11 21.27 7.96 10.16
C LEU A 11 20.62 8.82 11.24
N VAL A 12 21.34 9.82 11.77
CA VAL A 12 20.79 10.75 12.76
C VAL A 12 19.63 11.55 12.16
N PHE A 13 19.78 12.00 10.91
CA PHE A 13 18.71 12.71 10.21
C PHE A 13 17.46 11.84 10.04
N LEU A 14 17.61 10.56 9.65
CA LEU A 14 16.49 9.61 9.55
C LEU A 14 15.82 9.35 10.89
N VAL A 15 16.58 9.23 11.98
CA VAL A 15 16.01 9.11 13.33
C VAL A 15 15.20 10.35 13.67
N LEU A 16 15.72 11.56 13.44
CA LEU A 16 14.98 12.80 13.69
C LEU A 16 13.69 12.89 12.86
N LEU A 17 13.74 12.51 11.58
CA LEU A 17 12.55 12.44 10.72
C LEU A 17 11.51 11.45 11.24
N SER A 18 11.94 10.30 11.79
CA SER A 18 11.03 9.29 12.36
C SER A 18 10.23 9.80 13.57
N PHE A 19 10.67 10.87 14.23
CA PHE A 19 9.93 11.51 15.33
C PHE A 19 9.11 12.72 14.89
N SER A 20 9.07 13.03 13.59
CA SER A 20 8.34 14.18 13.08
C SER A 20 6.84 13.89 12.96
N GLU A 21 6.07 14.29 13.97
CA GLU A 21 4.60 14.13 14.00
C GLU A 21 3.89 14.75 12.79
N SER A 22 4.41 15.85 12.23
CA SER A 22 3.81 16.48 11.05
C SER A 22 3.90 15.61 9.79
N LEU A 23 4.95 14.79 9.66
CA LEU A 23 5.11 13.91 8.50
C LEU A 23 4.18 12.72 8.60
N ASP A 24 4.07 12.14 9.80
CA ASP A 24 3.14 11.06 10.10
C ASP A 24 1.70 11.49 9.86
N LEU A 25 1.30 12.66 10.38
CA LEU A 25 -0.05 13.19 10.23
C LEU A 25 -0.44 13.41 8.76
N GLU A 26 0.43 14.04 7.96
CA GLU A 26 0.13 14.27 6.54
C GLU A 26 0.12 12.99 5.73
N SER A 27 1.03 12.04 6.03
CA SER A 27 1.06 10.73 5.39
C SER A 27 -0.20 9.92 5.70
N SER A 28 -0.62 9.90 6.98
CA SER A 28 -1.86 9.26 7.42
C SER A 28 -3.08 9.84 6.70
N LYS A 29 -3.27 11.16 6.73
CA LYS A 29 -4.41 11.82 6.05
C LYS A 29 -4.47 11.50 4.56
N GLN A 30 -3.34 11.58 3.87
CA GLN A 30 -3.30 11.34 2.43
C GLN A 30 -3.59 9.89 2.11
N LEU A 31 -3.06 8.96 2.91
CA LEU A 31 -3.25 7.53 2.72
C LEU A 31 -4.69 7.10 3.03
N ASP A 32 -5.28 7.63 4.10
CA ASP A 32 -6.68 7.42 4.47
C ASP A 32 -7.63 7.90 3.38
N ALA A 33 -7.41 9.12 2.88
CA ALA A 33 -8.22 9.68 1.80
C ALA A 33 -8.06 8.87 0.49
N ALA A 34 -6.86 8.38 0.19
CA ALA A 34 -6.63 7.54 -0.99
C ALA A 34 -7.32 6.18 -0.85
N PHE A 35 -7.23 5.56 0.33
CA PHE A 35 -7.84 4.26 0.63
C PHE A 35 -9.37 4.32 0.60
N GLU A 36 -9.97 5.35 1.19
CA GLU A 36 -11.42 5.57 1.14
C GLU A 36 -11.88 5.73 -0.30
N ARG A 37 -11.24 6.61 -1.06
CA ARG A 37 -11.55 6.82 -2.48
C ARG A 37 -11.44 5.52 -3.27
N SER A 38 -10.38 4.75 -3.05
CA SER A 38 -10.18 3.52 -3.81
C SER A 38 -11.27 2.48 -3.52
N LEU A 39 -11.66 2.33 -2.25
CA LEU A 39 -12.73 1.42 -1.84
C LEU A 39 -14.10 1.87 -2.34
N THR A 40 -14.43 3.16 -2.20
CA THR A 40 -15.69 3.71 -2.68
C THR A 40 -15.81 3.56 -4.18
N THR A 41 -14.76 3.90 -4.93
CA THR A 41 -14.74 3.75 -6.39
C THR A 41 -14.81 2.28 -6.81
N PHE A 42 -14.12 1.37 -6.10
CA PHE A 42 -14.26 -0.08 -6.33
C PHE A 42 -15.72 -0.56 -6.13
N ALA A 43 -16.34 -0.18 -5.00
CA ALA A 43 -17.71 -0.57 -4.68
C ALA A 43 -18.70 -0.03 -5.72
N LEU A 44 -18.53 1.22 -6.16
CA LEU A 44 -19.34 1.81 -7.23
C LEU A 44 -19.15 1.08 -8.55
N ALA A 45 -17.92 0.79 -8.96
CA ALA A 45 -17.64 0.04 -10.18
C ALA A 45 -18.28 -1.36 -10.13
N ARG A 46 -18.16 -2.06 -9.00
CA ARG A 46 -18.76 -3.39 -8.84
C ARG A 46 -20.28 -3.34 -8.82
N GLY A 47 -20.87 -2.31 -8.21
CA GLY A 47 -22.30 -2.06 -8.22
C GLY A 47 -22.83 -1.80 -9.64
N LEU A 48 -22.14 -0.93 -10.40
CA LEU A 48 -22.46 -0.66 -11.81
C LEU A 48 -22.37 -1.93 -12.66
N ASN A 49 -21.31 -2.72 -12.51
CA ASN A 49 -21.16 -4.02 -13.18
C ASN A 49 -22.35 -4.95 -12.88
N GLY A 50 -22.80 -5.00 -11.63
CA GLY A 50 -23.99 -5.78 -11.24
C GLY A 50 -25.27 -5.28 -11.90
N LEU A 51 -25.49 -3.96 -11.96
CA LEU A 51 -26.66 -3.37 -12.62
C LEU A 51 -26.66 -3.61 -14.14
N ILE A 52 -25.49 -3.47 -14.79
CA ILE A 52 -25.34 -3.73 -16.23
C ILE A 52 -25.64 -5.20 -16.53
N SER A 53 -25.11 -6.13 -15.73
CA SER A 53 -25.38 -7.57 -15.87
C SER A 53 -26.88 -7.92 -15.80
N VAL A 54 -27.66 -7.24 -14.97
CA VAL A 54 -29.13 -7.44 -14.90
C VAL A 54 -29.82 -6.98 -16.18
N ILE A 55 -29.41 -5.83 -16.74
CA ILE A 55 -29.97 -5.31 -17.99
C ILE A 55 -29.62 -6.22 -19.17
N GLN A 56 -28.37 -6.68 -19.23
CA GLN A 56 -27.89 -7.63 -20.26
C GLN A 56 -28.62 -8.97 -20.17
N GLY A 57 -28.86 -9.48 -18.96
CA GLY A 57 -29.61 -10.72 -18.73
C GLY A 57 -31.12 -10.60 -19.05
N THR A 58 -31.63 -9.40 -19.33
CA THR A 58 -33.03 -9.17 -19.70
C THR A 58 -33.19 -9.17 -21.23
N GLU A 59 -32.72 -10.22 -21.89
CA GLU A 59 -32.99 -10.43 -23.31
C GLU A 59 -34.48 -10.71 -23.52
N VAL A 60 -35.16 -9.81 -24.24
CA VAL A 60 -36.53 -10.08 -24.72
C VAL A 60 -36.40 -10.81 -26.05
N SER A 61 -36.67 -12.11 -26.06
CA SER A 61 -36.76 -12.90 -27.29
C SER A 61 -37.98 -12.46 -28.10
N LEU A 62 -37.82 -11.39 -28.89
CA LEU A 62 -38.81 -10.99 -29.87
C LEU A 62 -38.59 -11.84 -31.12
N ALA A 63 -39.57 -12.66 -31.48
CA ALA A 63 -39.60 -13.40 -32.74
C ALA A 63 -40.67 -12.79 -33.66
N PRO A 64 -40.38 -11.68 -34.39
CA PRO A 64 -41.29 -11.21 -35.42
C PRO A 64 -41.30 -12.24 -36.55
N ALA A 65 -42.46 -12.82 -36.83
CA ALA A 65 -42.70 -13.75 -37.95
C ALA A 65 -41.92 -15.08 -37.92
N GLY A 66 -41.49 -15.57 -36.74
CA GLY A 66 -40.80 -16.86 -36.63
C GLY A 66 -39.35 -16.86 -37.11
N VAL A 67 -38.83 -15.69 -37.52
CA VAL A 67 -37.41 -15.43 -37.74
C VAL A 67 -36.89 -14.77 -36.47
N GLY A 68 -36.07 -15.48 -35.70
CA GLY A 68 -35.43 -14.92 -34.50
C GLY A 68 -34.42 -13.85 -34.89
N LEU A 69 -34.82 -12.58 -34.86
CA LEU A 69 -33.88 -11.46 -34.85
C LEU A 69 -33.54 -11.18 -33.38
N ASN A 70 -32.46 -11.80 -32.88
CA ASN A 70 -31.92 -11.47 -31.57
C ASN A 70 -31.29 -10.06 -31.62
N PHE A 71 -32.09 -9.05 -31.31
CA PHE A 71 -31.54 -7.77 -30.86
C PHE A 71 -31.25 -7.93 -29.37
N ALA A 72 -30.00 -8.26 -29.03
CA ALA A 72 -29.50 -8.23 -27.67
C ALA A 72 -29.00 -6.81 -27.36
N PRO A 73 -29.79 -5.91 -26.74
CA PRO A 73 -29.29 -4.61 -26.30
C PRO A 73 -28.12 -4.75 -25.32
N GLY A 74 -27.92 -5.93 -24.73
CA GLY A 74 -26.78 -6.27 -23.89
C GLY A 74 -25.42 -6.22 -24.58
N GLU A 75 -25.35 -6.59 -25.87
CA GLU A 75 -24.12 -6.59 -26.67
C GLU A 75 -23.60 -5.16 -26.93
N ILE A 76 -24.49 -4.17 -26.94
CA ILE A 76 -24.11 -2.77 -27.12
C ILE A 76 -23.42 -2.23 -25.86
N VAL A 77 -23.76 -2.76 -24.68
CA VAL A 77 -23.21 -2.31 -23.40
C VAL A 77 -22.01 -3.15 -22.93
N ASP A 78 -21.70 -4.27 -23.60
CA ASP A 78 -20.56 -5.14 -23.29
C ASP A 78 -19.21 -4.42 -23.21
N PRO A 79 -18.84 -3.53 -24.16
CA PRO A 79 -17.55 -2.83 -24.07
C PRO A 79 -17.42 -1.98 -22.80
N ILE A 80 -18.53 -1.43 -22.30
CA ILE A 80 -18.56 -0.63 -21.08
C ILE A 80 -18.45 -1.55 -19.86
N ASN A 81 -19.19 -2.67 -19.86
CA ASN A 81 -19.11 -3.67 -18.80
C ASN A 81 -17.67 -4.18 -18.62
N ASP A 82 -17.00 -4.54 -19.72
CA ASP A 82 -15.60 -4.99 -19.72
C ASP A 82 -14.64 -3.95 -19.14
N MET A 83 -14.85 -2.68 -19.48
CA MET A 83 -14.04 -1.59 -18.93
C MET A 83 -14.28 -1.41 -17.43
N VAL A 84 -15.54 -1.46 -16.98
CA VAL A 84 -15.91 -1.35 -15.57
C VAL A 84 -15.36 -2.53 -14.77
N GLU A 85 -15.43 -3.75 -15.31
CA GLU A 85 -14.87 -4.94 -14.67
C GLU A 85 -13.35 -4.80 -14.49
N ARG A 86 -12.62 -4.48 -15.57
CA ARG A 86 -11.16 -4.29 -15.52
C ARG A 86 -10.77 -3.16 -14.56
N PHE A 87 -11.50 -2.06 -14.60
CA PHE A 87 -11.29 -0.94 -13.70
C PHE A 87 -11.54 -1.36 -12.24
N SER A 88 -12.60 -2.12 -11.96
CA SER A 88 -12.89 -2.62 -10.61
C SER A 88 -11.76 -3.50 -10.07
N TRP A 89 -11.14 -4.35 -10.91
CA TRP A 89 -9.98 -5.15 -10.52
C TRP A 89 -8.78 -4.28 -10.14
N VAL A 90 -8.49 -3.23 -10.93
CA VAL A 90 -7.41 -2.29 -10.63
C VAL A 90 -7.70 -1.57 -9.30
N MET A 91 -8.92 -1.08 -9.09
CA MET A 91 -9.29 -0.39 -7.87
C MET A 91 -9.25 -1.30 -6.63
N LEU A 92 -9.61 -2.57 -6.76
CA LEU A 92 -9.45 -3.57 -5.71
C LEU A 92 -7.96 -3.74 -5.35
N ALA A 93 -7.10 -3.93 -6.35
CA ALA A 93 -5.66 -4.06 -6.13
C ALA A 93 -5.07 -2.80 -5.49
N SER A 94 -5.47 -1.62 -5.93
CA SER A 94 -5.08 -0.35 -5.32
C SER A 94 -5.55 -0.26 -3.86
N SER A 95 -6.79 -0.64 -3.56
CA SER A 95 -7.32 -0.64 -2.20
C SER A 95 -6.54 -1.58 -1.28
N VAL A 96 -6.25 -2.80 -1.74
CA VAL A 96 -5.41 -3.74 -0.98
C VAL A 96 -4.01 -3.17 -0.74
N SER A 97 -3.39 -2.58 -1.76
CA SER A 97 -2.07 -1.96 -1.64
C SER A 97 -2.06 -0.82 -0.61
N LEU A 98 -3.05 0.08 -0.68
CA LEU A 98 -3.21 1.19 0.25
C LEU A 98 -3.52 0.70 1.68
N GLY A 99 -4.31 -0.36 1.83
CA GLY A 99 -4.57 -0.99 3.13
C GLY A 99 -3.30 -1.57 3.76
N VAL A 100 -2.44 -2.23 2.97
CA VAL A 100 -1.13 -2.70 3.47
C VAL A 100 -0.26 -1.52 3.92
N GLN A 101 -0.23 -0.45 3.14
CA GLN A 101 0.49 0.77 3.50
C GLN A 101 -0.06 1.38 4.80
N GLN A 102 -1.38 1.40 5.02
CA GLN A 102 -1.97 1.90 6.27
C GLN A 102 -1.50 1.11 7.48
N VAL A 103 -1.47 -0.22 7.36
CA VAL A 103 -0.99 -1.09 8.44
C VAL A 103 0.49 -0.81 8.72
N MET A 104 1.31 -0.68 7.68
CA MET A 104 2.74 -0.37 7.85
C MET A 104 2.96 1.01 8.49
N LEU A 105 2.20 2.02 8.06
CA LEU A 105 2.27 3.37 8.60
C LEU A 105 1.91 3.40 10.09
N HIS A 106 0.77 2.82 10.47
CA HIS A 106 0.34 2.75 11.87
C HIS A 106 1.34 1.99 12.75
N LEU A 107 1.96 0.92 12.25
CA LEU A 107 3.01 0.20 12.96
C LEU A 107 4.25 1.07 13.17
N GLY A 108 4.67 1.79 12.12
CA GLY A 108 5.82 2.70 12.14
C GLY A 108 5.65 3.92 13.04
N GLU A 109 4.42 4.40 13.19
CA GLU A 109 4.07 5.53 14.06
C GLU A 109 4.14 5.20 15.54
N THR A 110 4.06 3.91 15.91
CA THR A 110 4.08 3.51 17.33
C THR A 110 5.35 3.95 18.04
N VAL A 111 5.19 4.44 19.27
CA VAL A 111 6.32 4.87 20.13
C VAL A 111 7.33 3.73 20.30
N LEU A 112 6.85 2.48 20.40
CA LEU A 112 7.71 1.31 20.48
C LEU A 112 8.62 1.19 19.25
N PHE A 113 8.06 1.26 18.05
CA PHE A 113 8.83 1.13 16.80
C PHE A 113 9.86 2.25 16.67
N LYS A 114 9.45 3.51 16.91
CA LYS A 114 10.35 4.68 16.88
C LYS A 114 11.50 4.56 17.88
N THR A 115 11.20 4.11 19.10
CA THR A 115 12.20 3.94 20.17
C THR A 115 13.18 2.82 19.84
N VAL A 116 12.70 1.66 19.38
CA VAL A 116 13.55 0.53 18.98
C VAL A 116 14.44 0.93 17.80
N PHE A 117 13.91 1.66 16.82
CA PHE A 117 14.67 2.18 15.69
C PHE A 117 15.79 3.13 16.17
N ALA A 118 15.48 4.09 17.04
CA ALA A 118 16.46 5.01 17.60
C ALA A 118 17.56 4.31 18.42
N LEU A 119 17.19 3.35 19.27
CA LEU A 119 18.15 2.57 20.05
C LEU A 119 19.07 1.72 19.17
N THR A 120 18.51 1.09 18.13
CA THR A 120 19.27 0.30 17.17
C THR A 120 20.24 1.18 16.37
N ALA A 121 19.78 2.36 15.94
CA ALA A 121 20.62 3.34 15.25
C ALA A 121 21.77 3.84 16.15
N LEU A 122 21.48 4.13 17.41
CA LEU A 122 22.51 4.52 18.39
C LEU A 122 23.53 3.40 18.62
N PHE A 123 23.06 2.18 18.84
CA PHE A 123 23.92 1.01 19.02
C PHE A 123 24.84 0.79 17.82
N PHE A 124 24.29 0.88 16.60
CA PHE A 124 25.07 0.81 15.37
C PHE A 124 26.14 1.90 15.30
N LEU A 125 25.81 3.16 15.62
CA LEU A 125 26.78 4.26 15.64
C LEU A 125 27.91 4.02 16.65
N LEU A 126 27.60 3.51 17.84
CA LEU A 126 28.60 3.17 18.86
C LEU A 126 29.57 2.10 18.35
N LEU A 127 29.08 1.02 17.74
CA LEU A 127 29.93 -0.02 17.14
C LEU A 127 30.76 0.49 15.97
N TYR A 128 30.19 1.40 15.19
CA TYR A 128 30.80 1.92 13.98
C TYR A 128 31.99 2.85 14.26
N TRP A 129 31.89 3.65 15.34
CA TRP A 129 32.89 4.62 15.74
C TRP A 129 33.85 4.13 16.83
N ILE A 130 33.38 3.32 17.78
CA ILE A 130 34.20 2.90 18.93
C ILE A 130 34.82 1.53 18.66
N GLU A 131 36.09 1.52 18.25
CA GLU A 131 36.81 0.27 17.95
C GLU A 131 36.92 -0.69 19.14
N ARG A 132 36.93 -0.15 20.36
CA ARG A 132 36.96 -0.94 21.61
C ARG A 132 35.70 -1.81 21.75
N PHE A 133 34.51 -1.28 21.46
CA PHE A 133 33.27 -2.05 21.49
C PHE A 133 33.23 -3.11 20.38
N ARG A 134 33.66 -2.73 19.16
CA ARG A 134 33.77 -3.67 18.03
C ARG A 134 34.67 -4.86 18.37
N LYS A 135 35.87 -4.61 18.92
CA LYS A 135 36.83 -5.66 19.30
C LYS A 135 36.34 -6.49 20.49
N ALA A 136 35.73 -5.88 21.50
CA ALA A 136 35.19 -6.62 22.66
C ALA A 136 34.12 -7.64 22.27
N ILE A 137 33.17 -7.26 21.40
CA ILE A 137 32.13 -8.18 20.92
C ILE A 137 32.74 -9.28 20.05
N LEU A 138 33.58 -8.94 19.07
CA LEU A 138 34.20 -9.95 18.19
C LEU A 138 35.09 -10.94 18.97
N TYR A 139 35.78 -10.47 20.01
CA TYR A 139 36.58 -11.32 20.89
C TYR A 139 35.72 -12.28 21.72
N GLU A 140 34.60 -11.81 22.27
CA GLU A 140 33.69 -12.66 23.04
C GLU A 140 33.04 -13.75 22.18
N TRP A 141 32.72 -13.44 20.91
CA TRP A 141 32.22 -14.41 19.94
C TRP A 141 33.30 -15.43 19.54
N SER A 142 34.56 -15.01 19.40
CA SER A 142 35.69 -15.90 19.09
C SER A 142 36.03 -16.89 20.20
N LEU A 143 35.61 -16.64 21.44
CA LEU A 143 35.81 -17.54 22.58
C LEU A 143 34.66 -18.54 22.76
N LYS A 144 33.51 -18.29 22.13
CA LYS A 144 32.31 -19.13 22.20
C LYS A 144 32.13 -20.01 20.95
N ALA A 145 32.96 -19.83 19.93
CA ALA A 145 33.04 -20.65 18.72
C ALA A 145 34.20 -21.65 18.82
#